data_AF-C7NNK2-F1
#
_entry.id   AF-C7NNK2-F1
#
_cell.length_a   1.000
_cell.length_b   1.000
_cell.length_c   1.000
_cell.angle_alpha   90.00
_cell.angle_beta   90.00
_cell.angle_gamma   90.00
#
_symmetry.space_group_name_H-M   'P 1'
#
loop_
_entity.id
_entity.type
_entity.pdbx_description
1 polymer ?
#
loop_
_entity_poly.entity_id
_entity_poly.type
_entity_poly.pdbx_seq_one_letter_code
_entity_poly.pdbx_strand_id
1 'polypeptide(L)' 'MGAILGATRPDVVEPELFGVIALPGTTLGMAIYGMVTIGLALGVLLVAVSYVAARFDSHDPAKK' A
#
# COMPACT_ATOMS: atom_id res chain seq x y z
N MET A 1 24.12 3.70 9.80
CA MET A 1 23.40 2.52 10.34
C MET A 1 22.44 1.89 9.34
N GLY A 2 21.59 2.63 8.60
CA GLY A 2 20.69 2.04 7.58
C GLY A 2 21.37 1.46 6.33
N ALA A 3 22.47 2.08 5.87
CA ALA A 3 23.22 1.60 4.69
C ALA A 3 23.87 0.22 4.91
N ILE A 4 24.31 -0.08 6.14
CA ILE A 4 24.95 -1.36 6.50
C ILE A 4 23.89 -2.47 6.58
N LEU A 5 22.68 -2.15 7.06
CA LEU A 5 21.54 -3.08 7.07
C LEU A 5 21.04 -3.41 5.65
N GLY A 6 21.16 -2.48 4.70
CA GLY A 6 20.87 -2.73 3.28
C GLY A 6 21.93 -3.56 2.56
N ALA A 7 23.20 -3.43 2.95
CA ALA A 7 24.32 -4.15 2.33
C ALA A 7 24.42 -5.64 2.74
N THR A 8 23.79 -6.04 3.85
CA THR A 8 23.93 -7.39 4.44
C THR A 8 22.71 -8.28 4.20
N ARG A 9 21.85 -7.95 3.23
CA ARG A 9 20.75 -8.82 2.80
C ARG A 9 21.12 -9.49 1.46
N PRO A 10 21.85 -10.63 1.51
CA PRO A 10 22.23 -11.37 0.30
C PRO A 10 21.02 -12.02 -0.40
N ASP A 11 19.87 -12.06 0.27
CA ASP A 11 18.64 -12.61 -0.27
C ASP A 11 17.73 -11.45 -0.62
N VAL A 12 17.81 -10.97 -1.86
CA VAL A 12 16.71 -10.18 -2.42
C VAL A 12 15.58 -11.17 -2.67
N VAL A 13 14.87 -11.51 -1.59
CA VAL A 13 13.67 -12.35 -1.60
C VAL A 13 12.78 -11.82 -2.72
N GLU A 14 12.52 -12.65 -3.75
CA GLU A 14 11.72 -12.28 -4.91
C GLU A 14 10.36 -11.77 -4.42
N PRO A 15 10.08 -10.45 -4.48
CA PRO A 15 8.87 -9.92 -3.87
C PRO A 15 7.65 -10.38 -4.67
N GLU A 16 6.76 -11.15 -4.06
CA GLU A 16 5.51 -11.56 -4.70
C GLU A 16 4.38 -10.57 -4.41
N LEU A 17 3.93 -9.84 -5.42
CA LEU A 17 2.70 -9.06 -5.37
C LEU A 17 1.51 -10.01 -5.17
N PHE A 18 0.81 -9.83 -4.05
CA PHE A 18 -0.37 -10.60 -3.65
C PHE A 18 -0.15 -12.13 -3.54
N GLY A 19 1.11 -12.61 -3.50
CA GLY A 19 1.43 -14.05 -3.52
C GLY A 19 1.19 -14.74 -4.86
N VAL A 20 1.04 -13.97 -5.96
CA VAL A 20 0.74 -14.52 -7.30
C VAL A 20 1.63 -13.92 -8.39
N ILE A 21 2.07 -12.67 -8.24
CA ILE A 21 2.87 -11.97 -9.24
C ILE A 21 4.29 -11.79 -8.69
N ALA A 22 5.22 -12.62 -9.15
CA ALA A 22 6.64 -12.47 -8.81
C ALA A 22 7.20 -11.19 -9.44
N LEU A 23 7.70 -10.28 -8.61
CA LEU A 23 8.48 -9.13 -9.06
C LEU A 23 9.97 -9.47 -9.03
N PRO A 24 10.78 -8.89 -9.92
CA PRO A 24 12.21 -9.10 -9.90
C PRO A 24 12.77 -8.69 -8.54
N GLY A 25 13.63 -9.51 -7.95
CA GLY A 25 14.40 -9.23 -6.73
C GLY A 25 15.43 -8.11 -6.96
N THR A 26 14.94 -6.93 -7.32
CA THR A 26 15.70 -5.72 -7.63
C THR A 26 15.13 -4.57 -6.81
N THR A 27 15.91 -3.52 -6.59
CA THR A 27 15.47 -2.32 -5.85
C THR A 27 14.17 -1.74 -6.42
N LEU A 28 14.01 -1.78 -7.76
CA LEU A 28 12.80 -1.31 -8.44
C LEU A 28 11.59 -2.21 -8.14
N GLY A 29 11.78 -3.54 -8.15
CA GLY A 29 10.73 -4.50 -7.82
C GLY A 29 10.20 -4.32 -6.39
N MET A 30 11.11 -4.13 -5.43
CA MET A 30 10.73 -3.88 -4.03
C MET A 30 9.98 -2.54 -3.86
N ALA A 31 10.39 -1.50 -4.59
CA ALA A 31 9.72 -0.20 -4.56
C ALA A 31 8.28 -0.28 -5.10
N ILE A 32 8.08 -0.99 -6.21
CA ILE A 32 6.75 -1.22 -6.79
C ILE A 32 5.89 -2.06 -5.84
N TYR A 33 6.43 -3.14 -5.28
CA TYR A 33 5.74 -3.96 -4.29
C TYR A 33 5.24 -3.13 -3.09
N GLY A 34 6.09 -2.28 -2.52
CA GLY A 34 5.73 -1.40 -1.42
C GLY A 34 4.67 -0.38 -1.80
N MET A 35 4.83 0.32 -2.94
CA MET A 35 3.86 1.30 -3.42
C MET A 35 2.47 0.70 -3.63
N VAL A 36 2.41 -0.46 -4.31
CA VAL A 36 1.15 -1.12 -4.62
C VAL A 36 0.50 -1.63 -3.34
N THR A 37 1.25 -2.30 -2.46
CA THR A 37 0.72 -2.87 -1.21
C THR A 37 0.15 -1.79 -0.28
N ILE A 38 0.92 -0.73 -0.05
CA ILE A 38 0.51 0.38 0.82
C ILE A 38 -0.63 1.17 0.18
N GLY A 39 -0.54 1.45 -1.13
CA GLY A 39 -1.56 2.17 -1.88
C GLY A 39 -2.91 1.44 -1.83
N LEU A 40 -2.91 0.11 -1.98
CA LEU A 40 -4.13 -0.68 -1.85
C LEU A 40 -4.66 -0.74 -0.43
N ALA A 41 -3.80 -1.00 0.56
CA ALA A 41 -4.23 -1.05 1.96
C ALA A 41 -4.90 0.26 2.39
N LEU A 42 -4.25 1.39 2.12
CA LEU A 42 -4.78 2.72 2.45
C LEU A 42 -5.96 3.09 1.56
N GLY A 43 -5.91 2.77 0.26
CA GLY A 43 -6.98 3.05 -0.68
C GLY A 43 -8.28 2.34 -0.33
N VAL A 44 -8.22 1.05 0.05
CA VAL A 44 -9.39 0.30 0.51
C VAL A 44 -9.99 0.90 1.77
N LEU A 45 -9.16 1.27 2.75
CA LEU A 45 -9.63 1.94 3.97
C LEU A 45 -10.30 3.27 3.65
N LEU A 46 -9.70 4.07 2.78
CA LEU A 46 -10.25 5.36 2.36
C LEU A 46 -11.60 5.18 1.65
N VAL A 47 -11.70 4.23 0.74
CA VAL A 47 -12.95 3.90 0.04
C VAL A 47 -14.01 3.47 1.05
N ALA A 48 -13.67 2.61 2.01
CA ALA A 48 -14.61 2.17 3.05
C ALA A 48 -15.14 3.36 3.87
N VAL A 49 -14.25 4.27 4.30
CA VAL A 49 -14.65 5.48 5.03
C VAL A 49 -15.53 6.39 4.16
N SER A 50 -15.16 6.62 2.91
CA SER A 50 -15.96 7.44 1.98
C SER A 50 -17.34 6.86 1.72
N TYR A 51 -17.44 5.53 1.64
CA TYR A 51 -18.71 4.84 1.46
C TYR A 51 -19.62 5.03 2.68
N VAL A 52 -19.08 4.86 3.88
CA VAL A 52 -19.83 5.08 5.13
C VAL A 52 -20.27 6.54 5.23
N ALA A 53 -19.38 7.50 4.95
CA ALA A 53 -19.72 8.91 4.94
C ALA A 53 -20.85 9.21 3.94
N ALA A 54 -20.71 8.79 2.68
CA ALA A 54 -21.75 9.02 1.66
C ALA A 54 -23.09 8.35 2.01
N ARG A 55 -23.06 7.20 2.71
CA ARG A 55 -24.26 6.40 2.97
C ARG A 55 -24.99 6.76 4.28
N PHE A 56 -24.24 7.22 5.29
CA PHE A 56 -24.75 7.41 6.66
C PHE A 56 -24.56 8.82 7.20
N ASP A 57 -23.74 9.66 6.56
CA ASP A 57 -23.62 11.05 6.98
C ASP A 57 -24.92 11.79 6.66
N SER A 58 -25.68 12.07 7.73
CA SER A 58 -26.95 12.81 7.67
C SER A 58 -26.71 14.32 7.82
N HIS A 59 -25.46 14.77 7.86
CA HIS A 59 -25.12 16.17 8.00
C HIS A 59 -25.26 16.89 6.64
N ASP A 60 -26.35 17.63 6.48
CA ASP A 60 -26.57 18.57 5.39
C ASP A 60 -26.00 19.94 5.77
N PRO A 61 -24.79 20.33 5.29
CA PRO A 61 -24.22 21.64 5.60
C PRO A 61 -24.99 22.80 4.95
N ALA A 62 -25.96 22.53 4.05
CA ALA A 62 -26.80 23.54 3.42
C ALA A 62 -28.06 23.88 4.23
N LYS A 63 -28.34 23.18 5.34
CA LYS A 63 -29.39 23.58 6.30
C LYS A 63 -28.81 24.46 7.40
N LYS A 64 -28.80 25.77 7.15
CA LYS A 64 -28.89 26.81 8.19
C LYS A 64 -30.28 27.45 8.15
#